data_AF-A0A7V9IQR2-F1
#
_entry.id   AF-A0A7V9IQR2-F1
#
_cell.length_a   1.000
_cell.length_b   1.000
_cell.length_c   1.000
_cell.angle_alpha   90.00
_cell.angle_beta   90.00
_cell.angle_gamma   90.00
#
_symmetry.space_group_name_H-M   'P 1'
#
loop_
_entity.id
_entity.type
_entity.pdbx_description
1 polymer ?
#
loop_
_entity_poly.entity_id
_entity_poly.type
_entity_poly.pdbx_seq_one_letter_code
_entity_poly.pdbx_strand_id
1 'polypeptide(L)'
;TALAVTDEDLLADVALVGRLEGLLLCPEGAATVTATRSLVESGWIGPDEEVVLLNTGSGLIYPDTVPVDAPTIAADGGLTLPSVN
;
A
#
# COMPACT_ATOMS: atom_id res chain seq x y z
N THR A 1 -11.95 -1.13 -21.57
CA THR A 1 -10.76 -1.94 -21.24
C THR A 1 -10.77 -2.21 -19.75
N ALA A 2 -10.12 -3.29 -19.30
CA ALA A 2 -9.90 -3.61 -17.90
C ALA A 2 -8.51 -4.23 -17.77
N LEU A 3 -7.79 -3.89 -16.70
CA LEU A 3 -6.46 -4.42 -16.40
C LEU A 3 -6.53 -5.15 -15.06
N ALA A 4 -6.01 -6.38 -15.02
CA ALA A 4 -5.88 -7.14 -13.79
C ALA A 4 -4.54 -6.83 -13.11
N VAL A 5 -4.53 -6.84 -11.78
CA VAL A 5 -3.34 -6.74 -10.94
C VAL A 5 -3.37 -7.90 -9.95
N THR A 6 -2.21 -8.31 -9.42
CA THR A 6 -2.13 -9.38 -8.43
C THR A 6 -2.25 -8.82 -7.01
N ASP A 7 -2.72 -9.65 -6.08
CA ASP A 7 -2.76 -9.30 -4.65
C ASP A 7 -1.34 -9.01 -4.11
N GLU A 8 -0.33 -9.74 -4.58
CA GLU A 8 1.06 -9.53 -4.19
C GLU A 8 1.55 -8.12 -4.57
N ASP A 9 1.32 -7.71 -5.82
CA ASP A 9 1.77 -6.42 -6.32
C ASP A 9 1.05 -5.26 -5.63
N LEU A 10 -0.28 -5.35 -5.48
CA LEU A 10 -1.05 -4.27 -4.84
C LEU A 10 -0.71 -4.15 -3.35
N LEU A 11 -0.46 -5.25 -2.64
CA LEU A 11 -0.03 -5.21 -1.23
C LEU A 11 1.38 -4.63 -1.09
N ALA A 12 2.28 -4.91 -2.04
CA ALA A 12 3.59 -4.26 -2.10
C ALA A 12 3.45 -2.73 -2.30
N ASP A 13 2.49 -2.30 -3.13
CA ASP A 13 2.21 -0.87 -3.35
C ASP A 13 1.52 -0.20 -2.15
N VAL A 14 0.69 -0.90 -1.35
CA VAL A 14 0.23 -0.37 -0.05
C VAL A 14 1.42 0.03 0.81
N ALA A 15 2.41 -0.86 0.95
CA ALA A 15 3.61 -0.59 1.73
C ALA A 15 4.49 0.49 1.11
N LEU A 16 4.62 0.52 -0.22
CA LEU A 16 5.39 1.54 -0.94
C LEU A 16 4.81 2.94 -0.74
N VAL A 17 3.51 3.10 -0.98
CA VAL A 17 2.82 4.39 -0.83
C VAL A 17 2.83 4.83 0.63
N GLY A 18 2.63 3.90 1.56
CA GLY A 18 2.78 4.19 2.99
C GLY A 18 4.17 4.76 3.34
N ARG A 19 5.24 4.22 2.73
CA ARG A 19 6.61 4.70 2.95
C ARG A 19 6.93 6.03 2.27
N LEU A 20 6.45 6.24 1.04
CA LEU A 20 6.83 7.39 0.22
C LEU A 20 5.93 8.61 0.43
N GLU A 21 4.62 8.38 0.60
CA GLU A 21 3.60 9.44 0.63
C GLU A 21 2.93 9.58 2.00
N GLY A 22 3.19 8.65 2.93
CA GLY A 22 2.55 8.64 4.26
C GLY A 22 1.05 8.33 4.21
N LEU A 23 0.57 7.70 3.14
CA LEU A 23 -0.83 7.33 2.95
C LEU A 23 -1.04 5.84 3.19
N LEU A 24 -1.95 5.50 4.10
CA LEU A 24 -2.41 4.13 4.29
C LEU A 24 -3.65 3.86 3.42
N LEU A 25 -3.40 3.49 2.16
CA LEU A 25 -4.45 3.18 1.19
C LEU A 25 -5.19 1.88 1.54
N CYS A 26 -6.43 1.75 1.07
CA CYS A 26 -7.05 0.44 0.98
C CYS A 26 -6.42 -0.37 -0.17
N PRO A 27 -6.53 -1.72 -0.17
CA PRO A 27 -6.05 -2.55 -1.26
C PRO A 27 -6.57 -2.12 -2.64
N GLU A 28 -7.83 -1.69 -2.74
CA GLU A 28 -8.44 -1.22 -3.99
C GLU A 28 -7.83 0.10 -4.47
N GLY A 29 -7.44 0.98 -3.54
CA GLY A 29 -6.69 2.19 -3.86
C GLY A 29 -5.27 1.87 -4.36
N ALA A 30 -4.58 0.95 -3.69
CA ALA A 30 -3.25 0.50 -4.11
C ALA A 30 -3.28 -0.21 -5.48
N ALA A 31 -4.35 -0.95 -5.80
CA ALA A 31 -4.54 -1.55 -7.12
C ALA A 31 -4.50 -0.51 -8.25
N THR A 32 -4.99 0.72 -8.00
CA THR A 32 -4.90 1.81 -8.98
C THR A 32 -3.46 2.28 -9.19
N VAL A 33 -2.62 2.25 -8.15
CA VAL A 33 -1.19 2.58 -8.21
C VAL A 33 -0.45 1.52 -9.04
N THR A 34 -0.66 0.24 -8.73
CA THR A 34 -0.07 -0.89 -9.46
C THR A 34 -0.44 -0.83 -10.94
N ALA A 35 -1.73 -0.66 -11.25
CA ALA A 35 -2.20 -0.53 -12.62
C ALA A 35 -1.56 0.65 -13.34
N THR A 36 -1.47 1.81 -12.67
CA THR A 36 -0.90 3.03 -13.26
C THR A 36 0.57 2.86 -13.60
N ARG A 37 1.35 2.18 -12.74
CA ARG A 37 2.76 1.85 -13.04
C ARG A 37 2.88 1.01 -14.31
N SER A 38 2.09 -0.06 -14.45
CA SER A 38 2.09 -0.89 -15.66
C SER A 38 1.64 -0.12 -16.90
N LEU A 39 0.69 0.81 -16.76
CA LEU A 39 0.20 1.64 -17.85
C LEU A 39 1.23 2.71 -18.28
N VAL A 40 2.00 3.26 -17.33
CA VAL A 40 3.14 4.15 -17.64
C VAL A 40 4.27 3.36 -18.31
N GLU A 41 4.63 2.18 -17.78
CA GLU A 41 5.68 1.31 -18.35
C GLU A 41 5.36 0.86 -19.78
N SER A 42 4.09 0.60 -20.08
CA SER A 42 3.64 0.26 -21.44
C SER A 42 3.48 1.46 -22.37
N GLY A 43 3.63 2.69 -21.87
CA GLY A 43 3.41 3.93 -22.63
C GLY A 43 1.94 4.23 -22.93
N TRP A 44 1.00 3.55 -22.25
CA TRP A 44 -0.43 3.87 -22.37
C TRP A 44 -0.78 5.18 -21.66
N ILE A 45 -0.10 5.49 -20.55
CA ILE A 45 -0.09 6.81 -19.90
C ILE A 45 1.22 7.50 -20.26
N GLY A 46 1.13 8.67 -20.90
CA GLY A 46 2.29 9.50 -21.22
C GLY A 46 2.89 10.22 -20.01
N PRO A 47 4.15 10.69 -20.11
CA PRO A 47 4.86 11.34 -19.00
C PRO A 47 4.28 12.70 -18.58
N ASP A 48 3.52 13.34 -19.48
CA ASP A 48 2.93 14.68 -19.26
C ASP A 48 1.41 14.61 -18.98
N GLU A 49 0.85 13.41 -18.81
CA GLU A 49 -0.58 13.22 -18.53
C GLU A 49 -0.89 13.37 -17.04
N GLU A 50 -2.03 14.00 -16.73
CA GLU A 50 -2.54 14.09 -15.37
C GLU A 50 -3.51 12.94 -15.09
N VAL A 51 -3.22 12.16 -14.06
CA VAL A 51 -3.97 10.96 -13.69
C VAL A 51 -4.51 11.10 -12.27
N VAL A 52 -5.79 10.76 -12.08
CA VAL A 52 -6.43 10.71 -10.75
C VAL A 52 -6.57 9.25 -10.32
N LEU A 53 -5.93 8.92 -9.21
CA LEU A 53 -6.05 7.63 -8.52
C LEU A 53 -7.10 7.75 -7.43
N LEU A 54 -8.24 7.06 -7.59
CA LEU A 54 -9.32 7.10 -6.60
C LEU A 54 -9.14 6.01 -5.54
N ASN A 55 -8.64 6.41 -4.38
CA ASN A 55 -8.66 5.55 -3.19
C ASN A 55 -10.08 5.54 -2.58
N THR A 56 -10.77 4.41 -2.71
CA THR A 56 -12.20 4.29 -2.37
C THR A 56 -12.48 4.10 -0.88
N GLY A 57 -11.48 3.67 -0.09
CA GLY A 57 -11.64 3.37 1.33
C GLY A 57 -10.39 3.66 2.16
N SER A 58 -10.53 3.61 3.48
CA SER A 58 -9.38 3.74 4.38
C SER A 58 -8.67 2.39 4.52
N GLY A 59 -7.34 2.38 4.49
CA GLY A 59 -6.57 1.16 4.79
C GLY A 59 -6.75 0.66 6.23
N LEU A 60 -7.26 1.49 7.16
CA LEU A 60 -7.59 1.06 8.53
C LEU A 60 -8.68 -0.01 8.60
N ILE A 61 -9.47 -0.17 7.53
CA ILE A 61 -10.50 -1.21 7.44
C ILE A 61 -9.87 -2.60 7.19
N TYR A 62 -8.59 -2.64 6.82
CA TYR A 62 -7.85 -3.84 6.47
C TYR A 62 -6.59 -4.00 7.34
N PRO A 63 -6.71 -4.13 8.67
CA PRO A 63 -5.55 -4.21 9.56
C PRO A 63 -4.64 -5.41 9.25
N ASP A 64 -5.21 -6.50 8.72
CA ASP A 64 -4.49 -7.75 8.44
C ASP A 64 -3.64 -7.69 7.16
N THR A 65 -3.77 -6.64 6.34
CA THR A 65 -2.98 -6.48 5.11
C THR A 65 -1.63 -5.81 5.35
N VAL A 66 -1.40 -5.32 6.57
CA VAL A 66 -0.14 -4.69 6.96
C VAL A 66 0.53 -5.56 8.02
N PRO A 67 1.78 -6.01 7.81
CA PRO A 67 2.50 -6.71 8.86
C PRO A 67 2.76 -5.77 10.04
N VAL A 68 2.31 -6.18 11.22
CA VAL A 68 2.52 -5.44 12.47
C VAL A 68 3.58 -6.17 13.29
N ASP A 69 4.78 -5.60 13.33
CA ASP A 69 5.80 -5.93 14.33
C ASP A 69 6.09 -4.66 15.15
N ALA A 70 5.18 -4.36 16.07
CA ALA A 70 5.23 -3.15 16.89
C ALA A 70 5.76 -3.48 18.29
N PRO A 71 6.55 -2.58 18.91
CA PRO A 71 6.92 -2.72 20.31
C PRO A 71 5.67 -2.86 21.20
N THR A 72 5.68 -3.84 22.10
CA THR A 72 4.58 -4.06 23.05
C THR A 72 5.05 -3.81 24.48
N ILE A 73 4.18 -3.24 25.29
CA ILE A 73 4.42 -3.05 26.73
C ILE A 73 3.55 -4.07 27.46
N ALA A 74 4.19 -4.96 28.20
CA ALA A 74 3.51 -5.90 29.08
C ALA A 74 2.88 -5.17 30.28
N ALA A 75 1.87 -5.76 30.90
CA ALA A 75 1.13 -5.14 31.99
C ALA A 75 2.01 -4.81 33.22
N ASP A 76 3.16 -5.48 33.36
CA ASP A 76 4.16 -5.23 34.39
C ASP A 76 5.13 -4.07 34.04
N GLY A 77 4.95 -3.44 32.89
CA GLY A 77 5.78 -2.36 32.38
C GLY A 77 6.99 -2.83 31.56
N GLY A 78 7.16 -4.13 31.32
CA GLY A 78 8.23 -4.65 30.46
C GLY A 78 8.04 -4.27 28.99
N LEU A 79 9.07 -3.71 28.35
CA LEU A 79 9.07 -3.40 26.91
C LEU A 79 9.62 -4.59 26.12
N THR A 80 8.82 -5.13 25.20
CA THR A 80 9.27 -6.09 24.19
C THR A 80 9.47 -5.36 22.88
N LEU A 81 10.71 -5.39 22.37
CA LEU A 81 11.04 -4.81 21.08
C LEU A 81 10.73 -5.80 19.95
N PRO A 82 10.34 -5.29 18.77
CA PRO A 82 10.18 -6.11 17.57
C PRO A 82 11.48 -6.83 17.22
N SER A 83 11.37 -7.95 16.51
CA SER A 83 12.54 -8.74 16.13
C SER A 83 13.32 -7.95 15.08
N VAL A 84 14.47 -7.40 15.45
CA VAL A 84 15.33 -6.67 14.51
C VAL A 84 15.72 -7.59 13.36
N ASN A 85 15.36 -7.19 12.14
CA ASN A 85 15.99 -7.65 10.90
C ASN A 85 17.06 -6.64 10.50
#